data_AF-A0A1H7LII6-F1
#
_entry.id   AF-A0A1H7LII6-F1
#
_cell.length_a   1.000
_cell.length_b   1.000
_cell.length_c   1.000
_cell.angle_alpha   90.00
_cell.angle_beta   90.00
_cell.angle_gamma   90.00
#
_symmetry.space_group_name_H-M   'P 1'
#
loop_
_entity.id
_entity.type
_entity.pdbx_description
1 polymer ?
#
loop_
_entity_poly.entity_id
_entity_poly.type
_entity_poly.pdbx_seq_one_letter_code
_entity_poly.pdbx_strand_id
1 'polypeptide(L)'
;MEENYIDFYKGKDEEAFLSAWEAEHGKLSEEAIDELYAEIADAVDEAVKKGTHELGEPFIYKNVTVGRSDFNTFHSLYIFEEIK
;
A
#
# COMPACT_ATOMS: atom_id res chain seq x y z
N MET A 1 -2.03 16.18 11.99
CA MET A 1 -1.64 14.77 11.73
C MET A 1 -0.85 14.82 10.44
N GLU A 2 0.34 14.23 10.40
CA GLU A 2 1.02 14.03 9.12
C GLU A 2 0.21 13.00 8.35
N GLU A 3 -0.40 13.44 7.25
CA GLU A 3 -1.07 12.54 6.30
C GLU A 3 0.04 11.85 5.53
N ASN A 4 0.24 10.56 5.79
CA ASN A 4 1.12 9.75 4.97
C ASN A 4 0.37 9.34 3.72
N TYR A 5 1.10 9.24 2.61
CA TYR A 5 0.56 8.79 1.35
C TYR A 5 1.22 7.47 0.96
N ILE A 6 0.57 6.72 0.08
CA ILE A 6 1.20 5.60 -0.61
C ILE A 6 1.47 5.93 -2.06
N ASP A 7 2.49 5.31 -2.62
CA ASP A 7 2.82 5.34 -4.04
C ASP A 7 3.41 3.97 -4.44
N PHE A 8 3.42 3.67 -5.73
CA PHE A 8 3.96 2.42 -6.25
C PHE A 8 5.22 2.71 -7.05
N TYR A 9 6.26 1.90 -6.84
CA TYR A 9 7.57 2.13 -7.46
C TYR A 9 7.49 2.19 -8.99
N LYS A 10 6.58 1.43 -9.60
CA LYS A 10 6.21 1.50 -11.02
C LYS A 10 4.70 1.34 -11.18
N GLY A 11 4.15 1.90 -12.26
CA GLY A 11 2.75 1.69 -12.62
C GLY A 11 2.37 0.21 -12.79
N LYS A 12 3.30 -0.66 -13.20
CA LYS A 12 3.05 -2.11 -13.25
C LYS A 12 2.79 -2.75 -11.88
N ASP A 13 3.38 -2.18 -10.82
CA ASP A 13 3.25 -2.68 -9.45
C ASP A 13 1.87 -2.29 -8.90
N GLU A 14 1.41 -1.08 -9.23
CA GLU A 14 0.04 -0.64 -9.00
C GLU A 14 -0.98 -1.52 -9.74
N GLU A 15 -0.78 -1.74 -11.05
CA GLU A 15 -1.67 -2.59 -11.85
C GLU A 15 -1.76 -4.02 -11.30
N ALA A 16 -0.65 -4.58 -10.82
CA ALA A 16 -0.61 -5.90 -10.20
C ALA A 16 -1.37 -5.94 -8.88
N PHE A 17 -1.19 -4.92 -8.03
CA PHE A 17 -1.94 -4.78 -6.78
C PHE A 17 -3.44 -4.65 -7.03
N LEU A 18 -3.86 -3.72 -7.89
CA LEU A 18 -5.26 -3.50 -8.22
C LEU A 18 -5.87 -4.76 -8.83
N SER A 19 -5.17 -5.44 -9.74
CA SER A 19 -5.65 -6.71 -10.31
C SER A 19 -5.84 -7.79 -9.25
N ALA A 20 -4.91 -7.92 -8.30
CA ALA A 20 -5.03 -8.87 -7.19
C ALA A 20 -6.18 -8.50 -6.25
N TRP A 21 -6.34 -7.21 -5.98
CA TRP A 21 -7.46 -6.68 -5.19
C TRP A 21 -8.80 -6.97 -5.84
N GLU A 22 -8.94 -6.65 -7.13
CA GLU A 22 -10.16 -6.88 -7.89
C GLU A 22 -10.51 -8.36 -7.99
N ALA A 23 -9.52 -9.25 -8.00
CA ALA A 23 -9.73 -10.69 -7.99
C ALA A 23 -10.28 -11.20 -6.66
N GLU A 24 -9.89 -10.60 -5.53
CA GLU A 24 -10.28 -11.04 -4.19
C GLU A 24 -11.53 -10.33 -3.65
N HIS A 25 -11.62 -9.02 -3.82
CA HIS A 25 -12.71 -8.18 -3.28
C HIS A 25 -13.69 -7.68 -4.36
N GLY A 26 -13.33 -7.77 -5.63
CA GLY A 26 -14.13 -7.26 -6.75
C GLY A 26 -13.69 -5.88 -7.24
N LYS A 27 -14.30 -5.41 -8.33
CA LYS A 27 -13.95 -4.14 -8.98
C LYS A 27 -14.14 -2.94 -8.06
N LEU A 28 -13.14 -2.08 -8.00
CA LEU A 28 -13.21 -0.78 -7.35
C LEU A 28 -13.57 0.32 -8.37
N SER A 29 -14.30 1.32 -7.91
CA SER A 29 -14.44 2.59 -8.62
C SER A 29 -13.23 3.48 -8.33
N GLU A 30 -12.95 4.47 -9.19
CA GLU A 30 -11.84 5.41 -9.01
C GLU A 30 -11.86 6.07 -7.62
N GLU A 31 -13.04 6.52 -7.17
CA GLU A 31 -13.22 7.09 -5.82
C GLU A 31 -12.82 6.12 -4.70
N ALA A 32 -13.13 4.82 -4.87
CA ALA A 32 -12.80 3.79 -3.90
C ALA A 32 -11.32 3.39 -3.92
N ILE A 33 -10.62 3.63 -5.03
CA ILE A 33 -9.16 3.42 -5.13
C ILE A 33 -8.43 4.48 -4.32
N ASP A 34 -8.82 5.76 -4.45
CA ASP A 34 -8.29 6.84 -3.62
C ASP A 34 -8.51 6.57 -2.12
N GLU A 35 -9.72 6.14 -1.74
CA GLU A 35 -10.02 5.74 -0.35
C GLU A 35 -9.17 4.56 0.11
N LEU A 36 -9.00 3.54 -0.73
CA LEU A 36 -8.16 2.38 -0.44
C LEU A 36 -6.71 2.78 -0.21
N TYR A 37 -6.17 3.69 -1.01
CA TYR A 37 -4.79 4.15 -0.88
C TYR A 37 -4.57 4.90 0.42
N ALA A 38 -5.52 5.76 0.81
CA ALA A 38 -5.51 6.41 2.12
C ALA A 38 -5.60 5.39 3.26
N GLU A 39 -6.52 4.41 3.17
CA GLU A 39 -6.65 3.35 4.18
C GLU A 39 -5.36 2.52 4.34
N ILE A 40 -4.68 2.20 3.22
CA ILE A 40 -3.41 1.47 3.25
C ILE A 40 -2.32 2.32 3.87
N ALA A 41 -2.27 3.62 3.57
CA ALA A 41 -1.30 4.55 4.14
C ALA A 41 -1.41 4.60 5.67
N ASP A 42 -2.63 4.75 6.19
CA ASP A 42 -2.89 4.72 7.62
C ASP A 42 -2.56 3.34 8.21
N ALA A 43 -2.94 2.25 7.54
CA ALA A 43 -2.71 0.90 8.05
C ALA A 43 -1.23 0.54 8.13
N VAL A 44 -0.43 0.85 7.11
CA VAL A 44 1.01 0.59 7.11
C VAL A 44 1.72 1.47 8.13
N ASP A 45 1.32 2.74 8.24
CA ASP A 45 1.89 3.67 9.20
C ASP A 45 1.60 3.26 10.64
N GLU A 46 0.37 2.87 10.94
CA GLU A 46 0.00 2.30 12.23
C GLU A 46 0.79 1.02 12.51
N ALA A 47 0.95 0.15 11.52
CA ALA A 47 1.66 -1.11 11.68
C ALA A 47 3.16 -0.91 11.95
N VAL A 48 3.80 0.03 11.25
CA VAL A 48 5.19 0.42 11.48
C VAL A 48 5.35 1.07 12.85
N LYS A 49 4.44 1.98 13.23
CA LYS A 49 4.45 2.62 14.56
C LYS A 49 4.24 1.63 15.70
N LYS A 50 3.42 0.60 15.48
CA LYS A 50 3.19 -0.50 16.44
C LYS A 50 4.31 -1.54 16.45
N GLY A 51 5.22 -1.50 15.47
CA GLY A 51 6.27 -2.51 15.29
C GLY A 51 5.73 -3.87 14.83
N THR A 52 4.52 -3.91 14.28
CA THR A 52 3.92 -5.13 13.70
C THR A 52 4.27 -5.31 12.23
N HIS A 53 4.87 -4.30 11.61
CA HIS A 53 5.35 -4.32 10.23
C HIS A 53 6.72 -3.67 10.12
N GLU A 54 7.64 -4.31 9.39
CA GLU A 54 8.98 -3.78 9.15
C GLU A 54 9.10 -3.27 7.71
N LEU A 55 9.69 -2.09 7.55
CA LEU A 55 10.02 -1.55 6.23
C LEU A 55 10.99 -2.48 5.50
N GLY A 56 10.74 -2.73 4.24
CA GLY A 56 11.44 -3.70 3.41
C GLY A 56 10.78 -5.09 3.39
N GLU A 57 9.67 -5.31 4.09
CA GLU A 57 8.89 -6.54 4.03
C GLU A 57 7.58 -6.40 3.23
N PRO A 58 7.01 -7.51 2.73
CA PRO A 58 5.66 -7.53 2.17
C PRO A 58 4.63 -6.99 3.15
N PHE A 59 3.90 -5.97 2.75
CA PHE A 59 2.70 -5.55 3.45
C PHE A 59 1.47 -6.22 2.84
N ILE A 60 0.66 -6.83 3.71
CA ILE A 60 -0.60 -7.48 3.33
C ILE A 60 -1.74 -6.67 3.93
N TYR A 61 -2.60 -6.14 3.08
CA TYR A 61 -3.77 -5.37 3.49
C TYR A 61 -5.05 -6.11 3.07
N LYS A 62 -5.96 -6.35 4.03
CA LYS A 62 -7.21 -7.10 3.81
C LYS A 62 -7.01 -8.40 2.99
N ASN A 63 -5.95 -9.15 3.31
CA ASN A 63 -5.55 -10.42 2.66
C ASN A 63 -4.96 -10.30 1.23
N VAL A 64 -4.81 -9.08 0.71
CA VAL A 64 -4.14 -8.80 -0.57
C VAL A 64 -2.72 -8.28 -0.30
N THR A 65 -1.73 -8.86 -0.97
CA THR A 65 -0.35 -8.34 -0.92
C THR A 65 -0.27 -7.02 -1.67
N VAL A 66 -0.03 -5.93 -0.95
CA VAL A 66 0.15 -4.59 -1.55
C VAL A 66 1.51 -4.52 -2.25
N GLY A 67 2.52 -5.11 -1.62
CA GLY A 67 3.89 -5.12 -2.12
C GLY A 67 4.86 -4.99 -0.97
N ARG A 68 6.15 -4.99 -1.31
CA ARG A 68 7.20 -4.69 -0.34
C ARG A 68 7.16 -3.19 -0.04
N SER A 69 6.93 -2.85 1.21
CA SER A 69 6.83 -1.46 1.64
C SER A 69 8.22 -0.85 1.85
N ASP A 70 8.45 0.33 1.34
CA ASP A 70 9.58 1.20 1.66
C ASP A 70 9.03 2.54 2.15
N PHE A 71 9.81 3.31 2.92
CA PHE A 71 9.35 4.60 3.41
C PHE A 71 10.35 5.70 3.07
N ASN A 72 9.88 6.65 2.28
CA ASN A 72 10.62 7.86 1.98
C ASN A 72 10.39 8.90 3.07
N THR A 73 11.32 8.94 4.03
CA THR A 73 11.33 9.93 5.13
C THR A 73 11.38 11.39 4.66
N PHE A 74 11.85 11.68 3.44
CA PHE A 74 11.92 13.05 2.93
C PHE A 74 10.57 13.55 2.42
N HIS A 75 9.72 12.65 1.91
CA HIS A 75 8.39 12.97 1.37
C HIS A 75 7.23 12.45 2.25
N SER A 76 7.52 11.80 3.38
CA SER A 76 6.53 11.08 4.20
C SER A 76 5.62 10.18 3.35
N LEU A 77 6.25 9.39 2.48
CA LEU A 77 5.59 8.60 1.44
C LEU A 77 5.98 7.12 1.56
N TYR A 78 5.00 6.23 1.66
CA TYR A 78 5.21 4.79 1.59
C TYR A 78 5.25 4.35 0.13
N ILE A 79 6.33 3.70 -0.29
CA ILE A 79 6.51 3.23 -1.66
C ILE A 79 6.38 1.71 -1.66
N PHE A 80 5.52 1.17 -2.52
CA PHE A 80 5.33 -0.28 -2.65
C PHE A 80 5.94 -0.80 -3.95
N GLU A 81 6.69 -1.90 -3.87
CA GLU A 81 7.19 -2.64 -5.03
C GLU A 81 6.59 -4.05 -5.09
N GLU A 82 6.26 -4.52 -6.30
CA GLU A 82 5.78 -5.88 -6.52
C GLU A 82 6.84 -6.92 -6.11
N ILE A 83 6.41 -7.95 -5.38
CA ILE A 83 7.28 -9.06 -4.98
C ILE A 83 7.18 -10.13 -6.07
N LYS A 84 8.28 -10.33 -6.79
CA LYS A 84 8.44 -11.36 -7.83
C LYS A 84 8.52 -12.77 -7.29
#